data_AF-A0A1G0RV48-F1
#
_entry.id   AF-A0A1G0RV48-F1
#
_cell.length_a   1.000
_cell.length_b   1.000
_cell.length_c   1.000
_cell.angle_alpha   90.00
_cell.angle_beta   90.00
_cell.angle_gamma   90.00
#
_symmetry.space_group_name_H-M   'P 1'
#
loop_
_entity.id
_entity.type
_entity.pdbx_description
1 polymer ?
#
loop_
_entity_poly.entity_id
_entity_poly.type
_entity_poly.pdbx_seq_one_letter_code
_entity_poly.pdbx_strand_id
1 'polypeptide(L)'
;MKKINFLLLLLFFSTISWAQCDVGELTNLLHSADVHDRIDAAQRIADCNLIELIPVLEERIYAEEYLYAAHRMLFALAKLDSDNLEQIALDFIENVDNLTLRTPDDPLSSKVFATQVLFNLQNYSTIDYIFQIVERDRPEFNVLTIFILIQFLNNVDLTQYREYAKTELLNYLNTDADYIVRSLVLDRLAVNFGTQVIEVILDKVYNEQEWILRSTALKSLLNINYINSRSVFYERLQDDPHRDIRWEISDSLLCYFGEPQDLKKILDYYPNEPDPIVRKYMQHSSNVFIPPKPVNQPLDSMINNLISYTEELYQYAWITDDETYSYYVDRLVDLRESIYAGDLEMACSIINERILPQVEQNLQEELITIEGYKFLHYHTVYISERMEELLGPCE
;
A
#
# COMPACT_ATOMS: atom_id res chain seq x y z
N MET A 1 -5.95 -30.51 32.90
CA MET A 1 -6.04 -29.22 33.62
C MET A 1 -5.57 -27.99 32.82
N LYS A 2 -4.80 -28.09 31.72
CA LYS A 2 -4.36 -26.89 30.95
C LYS A 2 -5.39 -26.29 29.98
N LYS A 3 -6.46 -27.01 29.62
CA LYS A 3 -7.50 -26.53 28.68
C LYS A 3 -8.53 -25.58 29.30
N ILE A 4 -8.69 -25.59 30.63
CA ILE A 4 -9.67 -24.75 31.33
C ILE A 4 -9.18 -23.30 31.46
N ASN A 5 -7.87 -23.08 31.56
CA ASN A 5 -7.29 -21.74 31.67
C ASN A 5 -7.34 -20.94 30.37
N PHE A 6 -7.31 -21.60 29.20
CA PHE A 6 -7.42 -20.92 27.91
C PHE A 6 -8.86 -20.46 27.61
N LEU A 7 -9.86 -21.26 28.03
CA LEU A 7 -11.27 -20.91 27.87
C LEU A 7 -11.68 -19.76 28.81
N LEU A 8 -11.14 -19.73 30.03
CA LEU A 8 -11.35 -18.61 30.97
C LEU A 8 -10.69 -17.31 30.50
N LEU A 9 -9.52 -17.39 29.84
CA LEU A 9 -8.87 -16.24 29.21
C LEU A 9 -9.66 -15.72 28.01
N LEU A 10 -10.16 -16.61 27.15
CA LEU A 10 -11.05 -16.25 26.03
C LEU A 10 -12.37 -15.66 26.53
N LEU A 11 -12.93 -16.18 27.63
CA LEU A 11 -14.13 -15.61 28.24
C LEU A 11 -13.84 -14.25 28.87
N PHE A 12 -12.70 -14.07 29.56
CA PHE A 12 -12.27 -12.77 30.08
C PHE A 12 -12.06 -11.74 28.97
N PHE A 13 -11.41 -12.12 27.86
CA PHE A 13 -11.25 -11.23 26.70
C PHE A 13 -12.58 -10.96 25.99
N SER A 14 -13.49 -11.94 25.93
CA SER A 14 -14.85 -11.70 25.39
C SER A 14 -15.70 -10.82 26.30
N THR A 15 -15.51 -10.83 27.61
CA THR A 15 -16.22 -9.93 28.53
C THR A 15 -15.58 -8.54 28.61
N ILE A 16 -14.28 -8.41 28.29
CA ILE A 16 -13.60 -7.12 28.14
C ILE A 16 -13.93 -6.47 26.78
N SER A 17 -14.19 -7.27 25.74
CA SER A 17 -14.64 -6.78 24.42
C SER A 17 -16.15 -6.52 24.30
N TRP A 18 -16.93 -6.81 25.35
CA TRP A 18 -18.27 -6.25 25.53
C TRP A 18 -18.22 -5.31 26.73
N ALA A 19 -17.43 -4.23 26.63
CA ALA A 19 -17.63 -3.06 27.47
C ALA A 19 -19.12 -2.72 27.37
N GLN A 20 -19.86 -2.87 28.47
CA GLN A 20 -21.32 -2.83 28.43
C GLN A 20 -21.75 -1.48 27.87
N CYS A 21 -22.35 -1.47 26.68
CA CYS A 21 -22.92 -0.27 26.06
C CYS A 21 -24.23 0.12 26.77
N ASP A 22 -24.24 0.11 28.11
CA ASP A 22 -25.42 0.46 28.91
C ASP A 22 -25.55 1.98 28.94
N VAL A 23 -26.65 2.46 28.36
CA VAL A 23 -26.94 3.89 28.21
C VAL A 23 -26.97 4.60 29.57
N GLY A 24 -27.52 3.95 30.60
CA GLY A 24 -27.64 4.52 31.94
C GLY A 24 -26.29 4.65 32.63
N GLU A 25 -25.47 3.60 32.58
CA GLU A 25 -24.08 3.61 33.07
C GLU A 25 -23.26 4.71 32.39
N LEU A 26 -23.26 4.75 31.06
CA LEU A 26 -22.46 5.69 30.28
C LEU A 26 -22.89 7.14 30.51
N THR A 27 -24.19 7.38 30.66
CA THR A 27 -24.71 8.71 31.07
C THR A 27 -24.13 9.13 32.42
N ASN A 28 -24.16 8.23 33.41
CA ASN A 28 -23.61 8.52 34.73
C ASN A 28 -22.10 8.77 34.69
N LEU A 29 -21.36 8.01 33.87
CA LEU A 29 -19.91 8.18 33.71
C LEU A 29 -19.56 9.51 33.04
N LEU A 30 -20.34 10.00 32.06
CA LEU A 30 -20.16 11.34 31.48
C LEU A 30 -20.30 12.47 32.51
N HIS A 31 -21.05 12.26 33.59
CA HIS A 31 -21.18 13.20 34.71
C HIS A 31 -20.23 12.89 35.88
N SER A 32 -19.34 11.91 35.76
CA SER A 32 -18.35 11.58 36.79
C SER A 32 -17.42 12.77 37.05
N ALA A 33 -17.01 12.94 38.31
CA ALA A 33 -15.97 13.90 38.68
C ALA A 33 -14.60 13.48 38.13
N ASP A 34 -14.38 12.17 37.92
CA ASP A 34 -13.16 11.64 37.32
C ASP A 34 -13.17 11.91 35.81
N VAL A 35 -12.10 12.54 35.31
CA VAL A 35 -11.93 12.83 33.88
C VAL A 35 -11.72 11.56 33.07
N HIS A 36 -11.11 10.52 33.64
CA HIS A 36 -10.88 9.25 32.96
C HIS A 36 -12.20 8.53 32.66
N ASP A 37 -13.15 8.54 33.60
CA ASP A 37 -14.49 7.99 33.39
C ASP A 37 -15.21 8.70 32.23
N ARG A 38 -15.11 10.03 32.16
CA ARG A 38 -15.74 10.81 31.07
C ARG A 38 -15.12 10.53 29.71
N ILE A 39 -13.79 10.43 29.66
CA ILE A 39 -13.04 10.05 28.45
C ILE A 39 -13.46 8.65 27.98
N ASP A 40 -13.47 7.67 28.89
CA ASP A 40 -13.88 6.29 28.59
C ASP A 40 -15.33 6.25 28.11
N ALA A 41 -16.22 6.96 28.79
CA ALA A 41 -17.63 7.02 28.42
C ALA A 41 -17.83 7.59 27.01
N ALA A 42 -17.21 8.74 26.68
CA ALA A 42 -17.30 9.34 25.34
C ALA A 42 -16.78 8.38 24.25
N GLN A 43 -15.66 7.70 24.50
CA GLN A 43 -15.11 6.71 23.57
C GLN A 43 -16.05 5.51 23.38
N ARG A 44 -16.56 4.93 24.47
CA ARG A 44 -17.51 3.81 24.43
C ARG A 44 -18.80 4.18 23.72
N ILE A 45 -19.31 5.38 23.95
CA ILE A 45 -20.51 5.89 23.25
C ILE A 45 -20.29 5.92 21.73
N ALA A 46 -19.12 6.38 21.28
CA ALA A 46 -18.75 6.39 19.87
C ALA A 46 -18.58 4.97 19.30
N ASP A 47 -17.87 4.09 20.02
CA ASP A 47 -17.60 2.71 19.58
C ASP A 47 -18.88 1.84 19.53
N CYS A 48 -19.80 2.07 20.47
CA CYS A 48 -21.11 1.41 20.54
C CYS A 48 -22.17 2.06 19.63
N ASN A 49 -21.87 3.21 19.00
CA ASN A 49 -22.79 3.97 18.15
C ASN A 49 -24.13 4.34 18.83
N LEU A 50 -24.06 4.85 20.07
CA LEU A 50 -25.25 5.18 20.88
C LEU A 50 -25.79 6.59 20.55
N ILE A 51 -26.56 6.70 19.48
CA ILE A 51 -27.12 7.96 18.94
C ILE A 51 -28.01 8.66 19.98
N GLU A 52 -28.71 7.92 20.84
CA GLU A 52 -29.56 8.47 21.90
C GLU A 52 -28.79 9.30 22.94
N LEU A 53 -27.47 9.16 23.02
CA LEU A 53 -26.61 9.91 23.92
C LEU A 53 -26.01 11.18 23.29
N ILE A 54 -26.33 11.48 22.03
CA ILE A 54 -25.92 12.73 21.38
C ILE A 54 -26.31 13.95 22.24
N PRO A 55 -27.58 14.14 22.68
CA PRO A 55 -27.94 15.33 23.44
C PRO A 55 -27.16 15.49 24.76
N VAL A 56 -26.80 14.36 25.40
CA VAL A 56 -26.03 14.36 26.65
C VAL A 56 -24.58 14.79 26.38
N LEU A 57 -23.98 14.32 25.28
CA LEU A 57 -22.65 14.76 24.84
C LEU A 57 -22.64 16.24 24.47
N GLU A 58 -23.66 16.70 23.72
CA GLU A 58 -23.82 18.10 23.31
C GLU A 58 -23.97 19.03 24.52
N GLU A 59 -24.70 18.63 25.56
CA GLU A 59 -24.79 19.40 26.80
C GLU A 59 -23.46 19.38 27.57
N ARG A 60 -22.86 18.19 27.71
CA ARG A 60 -21.72 17.98 28.61
C ARG A 60 -20.46 18.71 28.16
N ILE A 61 -20.23 18.83 26.85
CA ILE A 61 -19.01 19.41 26.29
C ILE A 61 -18.80 20.88 26.70
N TYR A 62 -19.88 21.66 26.82
CA TYR A 62 -19.81 23.06 27.27
C TYR A 62 -19.42 23.22 28.74
N ALA A 63 -19.65 22.18 29.54
CA ALA A 63 -19.27 22.14 30.95
C ALA A 63 -17.93 21.43 31.18
N GLU A 64 -17.21 21.04 30.13
CA GLU A 64 -15.95 20.32 30.25
C GLU A 64 -14.79 21.28 30.54
N GLU A 65 -14.00 20.96 31.56
CA GLU A 65 -12.85 21.78 31.99
C GLU A 65 -11.53 21.25 31.42
N TYR A 66 -11.53 20.01 30.91
CA TYR A 66 -10.35 19.30 30.43
C TYR A 66 -10.37 19.17 28.91
N LEU A 67 -9.39 19.77 28.23
CA LEU A 67 -9.28 19.78 26.76
C LEU A 67 -9.38 18.37 26.16
N TYR A 68 -8.63 17.42 26.71
CA TYR A 68 -8.61 16.07 26.21
C TYR A 68 -9.97 15.35 26.32
N ALA A 69 -10.75 15.62 27.38
CA ALA A 69 -12.10 15.09 27.50
C ALA A 69 -13.04 15.75 26.47
N ALA A 70 -12.93 17.06 26.26
CA ALA A 70 -13.69 17.77 25.25
C ALA A 70 -13.36 17.27 23.83
N HIS A 71 -12.08 16.96 23.52
CA HIS A 71 -11.69 16.36 22.24
C HIS A 71 -12.38 15.01 22.02
N ARG A 72 -12.46 14.17 23.05
CA ARG A 72 -13.13 12.86 22.98
C ARG A 72 -14.63 13.01 22.76
N MET A 73 -15.26 14.01 23.37
CA MET A 73 -16.68 14.33 23.12
C MET A 73 -16.90 14.86 21.70
N LEU A 74 -16.06 15.77 21.20
CA LEU A 74 -16.10 16.23 19.80
C LEU A 74 -15.94 15.05 18.82
N PHE A 75 -15.00 14.14 19.08
CA PHE A 75 -14.82 12.94 18.28
C PHE A 75 -16.06 12.04 18.30
N ALA A 76 -16.66 11.82 19.47
CA ALA A 76 -17.87 11.02 19.60
C ALA A 76 -19.05 11.65 18.84
N LEU A 77 -19.26 12.95 18.98
CA LEU A 77 -20.28 13.70 18.24
C LEU A 77 -20.06 13.64 16.73
N ALA A 78 -18.81 13.72 16.27
CA ALA A 78 -18.45 13.55 14.87
C ALA A 78 -18.71 12.13 14.36
N LYS A 79 -18.44 11.12 15.18
CA LYS A 79 -18.68 9.71 14.82
C LYS A 79 -20.16 9.36 14.73
N LEU A 80 -20.99 10.02 15.53
CA LEU A 80 -22.43 9.82 15.62
C LEU A 80 -23.24 10.74 14.69
N ASP A 81 -22.57 11.53 13.85
CA ASP A 81 -23.19 12.49 12.92
C ASP A 81 -24.17 13.47 13.62
N SER A 82 -23.74 14.10 14.73
CA SER A 82 -24.55 15.13 15.42
C SER A 82 -24.87 16.32 14.50
N ASP A 83 -26.14 16.71 14.44
CA ASP A 83 -26.63 17.86 13.68
C ASP A 83 -26.04 19.20 14.17
N ASN A 84 -25.62 19.28 15.44
CA ASN A 84 -25.09 20.50 16.06
C ASN A 84 -23.56 20.56 16.04
N LEU A 85 -22.88 19.56 15.48
CA LEU A 85 -21.43 19.40 15.55
C LEU A 85 -20.67 20.62 15.03
N GLU A 86 -21.13 21.21 13.92
CA GLU A 86 -20.48 22.38 13.32
C GLU A 86 -20.45 23.56 14.30
N GLN A 87 -21.60 23.89 14.91
CA GLN A 87 -21.72 24.97 15.87
C GLN A 87 -20.91 24.67 17.14
N ILE A 88 -20.98 23.44 17.65
CA ILE A 88 -20.23 23.02 18.84
C ILE A 88 -18.72 23.16 18.61
N ALA A 89 -18.22 22.78 17.43
CA ALA A 89 -16.81 22.90 17.09
C ALA A 89 -16.36 24.37 16.98
N LEU A 90 -17.18 25.24 16.39
CA LEU A 90 -16.92 26.69 16.32
C LEU A 90 -16.91 27.31 17.73
N ASP A 91 -17.92 27.03 18.55
CA ASP A 91 -18.00 27.53 19.92
C ASP A 91 -16.82 27.03 20.77
N PHE A 92 -16.39 25.78 20.58
CA PHE A 92 -15.21 25.24 21.24
C PHE A 92 -13.96 26.04 20.87
N ILE A 93 -13.74 26.33 19.58
CA ILE A 93 -12.61 27.13 19.09
C ILE A 93 -12.58 28.52 19.74
N GLU A 94 -13.74 29.17 19.88
CA GLU A 94 -13.84 30.51 20.47
C GLU A 94 -13.54 30.53 21.97
N ASN A 95 -13.88 29.45 22.68
CA ASN A 95 -13.82 29.40 24.14
C ASN A 95 -12.60 28.68 24.71
N VAL A 96 -11.85 27.93 23.90
CA VAL A 96 -10.77 27.05 24.36
C VAL A 96 -9.64 27.78 25.09
N ASP A 97 -9.38 29.05 24.76
CA ASP A 97 -8.37 29.87 25.43
C ASP A 97 -8.72 30.18 26.91
N ASN A 98 -10.00 30.05 27.27
CA ASN A 98 -10.51 30.30 28.62
C ASN A 98 -10.54 29.04 29.50
N LEU A 99 -10.27 27.86 28.92
CA LEU A 99 -10.28 26.59 29.64
C LEU A 99 -9.02 26.44 30.49
N THR A 100 -9.17 25.80 31.66
CA THR A 100 -8.04 25.63 32.57
C THR A 100 -7.10 24.55 32.03
N LEU A 101 -5.87 24.93 31.70
CA LEU A 101 -4.83 23.99 31.24
C LEU A 101 -4.39 23.10 32.40
N ARG A 102 -5.07 21.96 32.58
CA ARG A 102 -4.65 20.87 33.50
C ARG A 102 -4.04 19.68 32.76
N THR A 103 -3.89 19.80 31.44
CA THR A 103 -3.40 18.79 30.51
C THR A 103 -2.17 19.32 29.75
N PRO A 104 -1.34 18.44 29.15
CA PRO A 104 -0.23 18.86 28.30
C PRO A 104 -0.69 19.55 27.00
N ASP A 105 -1.96 19.42 26.62
CA ASP A 105 -2.50 20.03 25.41
C ASP A 105 -2.61 21.55 25.54
N ASP A 106 -2.15 22.26 24.52
CA ASP A 106 -2.26 23.72 24.44
C ASP A 106 -3.51 24.15 23.64
N PRO A 107 -3.97 25.40 23.82
CA PRO A 107 -5.17 25.90 23.13
C PRO A 107 -5.08 25.84 21.61
N LEU A 108 -3.92 26.12 20.99
CA LEU A 108 -3.79 26.09 19.52
C LEU A 108 -3.96 24.67 18.99
N SER A 109 -3.35 23.67 19.63
CA SER A 109 -3.53 22.26 19.25
C SER A 109 -5.01 21.84 19.35
N SER A 110 -5.73 22.36 20.34
CA SER A 110 -7.17 22.12 20.50
C SER A 110 -8.03 22.81 19.43
N LYS A 111 -7.70 24.05 19.04
CA LYS A 111 -8.36 24.74 17.92
C LYS A 111 -8.16 24.00 16.61
N VAL A 112 -6.97 23.45 16.41
CA VAL A 112 -6.62 22.64 15.25
C VAL A 112 -7.41 21.34 15.21
N PHE A 113 -7.56 20.66 16.35
CA PHE A 113 -8.40 19.46 16.45
C PHE A 113 -9.85 19.75 16.04
N ALA A 114 -10.47 20.80 16.60
CA ALA A 114 -11.82 21.21 16.21
C ALA A 114 -11.91 21.67 14.75
N THR A 115 -10.86 22.30 14.22
CA THR A 115 -10.76 22.66 12.79
C THR A 115 -10.78 21.42 11.90
N GLN A 116 -10.16 20.30 12.30
CA GLN A 116 -10.25 19.05 11.53
C GLN A 116 -11.67 18.47 11.52
N VAL A 117 -12.41 18.60 12.63
CA VAL A 117 -13.82 18.22 12.69
C VAL A 117 -14.62 19.05 11.68
N LEU A 118 -14.41 20.36 11.64
CA LEU A 118 -15.05 21.26 10.67
C LEU A 118 -14.68 20.92 9.22
N PHE A 119 -13.44 20.53 8.95
CA PHE A 119 -13.02 20.13 7.59
C PHE A 119 -13.76 18.88 7.10
N ASN A 120 -14.05 17.93 7.98
CA ASN A 120 -14.84 16.75 7.64
C ASN A 120 -16.29 17.12 7.30
N LEU A 121 -16.79 18.23 7.84
CA LEU A 121 -18.07 18.85 7.51
C LEU A 121 -17.99 19.80 6.29
N GLN A 122 -16.85 19.82 5.58
CA GLN A 122 -16.58 20.75 4.47
C GLN A 122 -16.60 22.24 4.86
N ASN A 123 -16.49 22.56 6.15
CA ASN A 123 -16.34 23.93 6.64
C ASN A 123 -14.85 24.25 6.85
N TYR A 124 -14.32 25.13 5.99
CA TYR A 124 -12.91 25.54 6.02
C TYR A 124 -12.66 26.91 6.66
N SER A 125 -13.65 27.47 7.38
CA SER A 125 -13.60 28.84 7.92
C SER A 125 -12.49 29.07 8.94
N THR A 126 -11.97 28.01 9.57
CA THR A 126 -10.95 28.09 10.63
C THR A 126 -9.57 27.58 10.21
N ILE A 127 -9.32 27.46 8.90
CA ILE A 127 -8.07 26.93 8.33
C ILE A 127 -6.81 27.67 8.79
N ASP A 128 -6.91 28.94 9.17
CA ASP A 128 -5.78 29.74 9.63
C ASP A 128 -5.09 29.14 10.87
N TYR A 129 -5.81 28.41 11.72
CA TYR A 129 -5.20 27.71 12.86
C TYR A 129 -4.27 26.58 12.42
N ILE A 130 -4.52 25.96 11.27
CA ILE A 130 -3.62 24.97 10.69
C ILE A 130 -2.29 25.63 10.31
N PHE A 131 -2.32 26.79 9.66
CA PHE A 131 -1.08 27.48 9.30
C PHE A 131 -0.31 27.95 10.53
N GLN A 132 -1.01 28.39 11.57
CA GLN A 132 -0.40 28.77 12.83
C GLN A 132 0.32 27.59 13.50
N ILE A 133 -0.29 26.40 13.55
CA ILE A 133 0.37 25.23 14.16
C ILE A 133 1.54 24.73 13.33
N VAL A 134 1.42 24.75 11.99
CA VAL A 134 2.54 24.43 11.11
C VAL A 134 3.71 25.38 11.39
N GLU A 135 3.49 26.69 11.43
CA GLU A 135 4.56 27.66 11.69
C GLU A 135 5.17 27.50 13.09
N ARG A 136 4.35 27.28 14.12
CA ARG A 136 4.81 27.08 15.50
C ARG A 136 5.73 25.86 15.63
N ASP A 137 5.36 24.77 14.96
CA ASP A 137 6.05 23.48 15.11
C ASP A 137 7.26 23.36 14.17
N ARG A 138 7.59 24.37 13.34
CA ARG A 138 8.79 24.31 12.50
C ARG A 138 10.08 24.26 13.34
N PRO A 139 11.08 23.46 12.93
CA PRO A 139 11.09 22.49 11.83
C PRO A 139 10.61 21.08 12.24
N GLU A 140 10.39 20.83 13.53
CA GLU A 140 10.03 19.54 14.12
C GLU A 140 8.50 19.42 14.24
N PHE A 141 7.84 19.10 13.13
CA PHE A 141 6.39 18.96 13.14
C PHE A 141 5.94 17.83 14.07
N ASN A 142 4.95 18.12 14.90
CA ASN A 142 4.25 17.05 15.59
C ASN A 142 3.43 16.22 14.59
N VAL A 143 3.06 15.02 15.03
CA VAL A 143 2.27 14.07 14.25
C VAL A 143 0.93 14.66 13.76
N LEU A 144 0.29 15.51 14.57
CA LEU A 144 -0.98 16.16 14.24
C LEU A 144 -0.83 17.05 12.99
N THR A 145 0.19 17.92 12.98
CA THR A 145 0.53 18.82 11.87
C THR A 145 0.72 18.05 10.57
N ILE A 146 1.40 16.91 10.61
CA ILE A 146 1.67 16.08 9.43
C ILE A 146 0.39 15.47 8.87
N PHE A 147 -0.48 14.94 9.75
CA PHE A 147 -1.76 14.40 9.31
C PHE A 147 -2.63 15.45 8.63
N ILE A 148 -2.61 16.70 9.11
CA ILE A 148 -3.36 17.79 8.47
C ILE A 148 -2.77 18.15 7.11
N LEU A 149 -1.45 18.26 7.00
CA LEU A 149 -0.79 18.50 5.71
C LEU A 149 -1.12 17.39 4.71
N ILE A 150 -1.20 16.13 5.17
CA ILE A 150 -1.66 15.01 4.33
C ILE A 150 -3.14 15.16 3.94
N GLN A 151 -4.02 15.64 4.84
CA GLN A 151 -5.42 15.92 4.50
C GLN A 151 -5.53 16.98 3.39
N PHE A 152 -4.68 18.02 3.39
CA PHE A 152 -4.62 19.00 2.30
C PHE A 152 -4.28 18.36 0.95
N LEU A 153 -3.48 17.30 0.93
CA LEU A 153 -3.16 16.59 -0.32
C LEU A 153 -4.34 15.81 -0.87
N ASN A 154 -5.10 15.16 0.02
CA ASN A 154 -6.15 14.20 -0.35
C ASN A 154 -7.52 14.85 -0.60
N ASN A 155 -7.74 16.11 -0.17
CA ASN A 155 -9.02 16.80 -0.31
C ASN A 155 -9.07 17.68 -1.58
N VAL A 156 -10.04 17.42 -2.46
CA VAL A 156 -10.25 18.14 -3.73
C VAL A 156 -10.59 19.62 -3.53
N ASP A 157 -11.28 19.96 -2.43
CA ASP A 157 -11.71 21.33 -2.13
C ASP A 157 -10.55 22.19 -1.60
N LEU A 158 -9.43 21.57 -1.20
CA LEU A 158 -8.25 22.23 -0.64
C LEU A 158 -7.07 22.31 -1.60
N THR A 159 -7.32 22.16 -2.91
CA THR A 159 -6.29 22.18 -3.96
C THR A 159 -5.39 23.41 -3.95
N GLN A 160 -5.90 24.58 -3.55
CA GLN A 160 -5.11 25.81 -3.42
C GLN A 160 -3.99 25.73 -2.37
N TYR A 161 -4.08 24.82 -1.39
CA TYR A 161 -3.08 24.60 -0.35
C TYR A 161 -2.15 23.42 -0.62
N ARG A 162 -2.37 22.71 -1.73
CA ARG A 162 -1.69 21.45 -2.05
C ARG A 162 -0.18 21.63 -2.25
N GLU A 163 0.25 22.69 -2.93
CA GLU A 163 1.69 22.98 -3.11
C GLU A 163 2.36 23.46 -1.83
N TYR A 164 1.63 24.19 -0.96
CA TYR A 164 2.12 24.53 0.37
C TYR A 164 2.35 23.25 1.19
N ALA A 165 1.34 22.38 1.26
CA ALA A 165 1.44 21.12 1.97
C ALA A 165 2.58 20.23 1.46
N LYS A 166 2.73 20.13 0.13
CA LYS A 166 3.85 19.43 -0.52
C LYS A 166 5.19 19.97 -0.04
N THR A 167 5.36 21.28 -0.01
CA THR A 167 6.62 21.94 0.37
C THR A 167 6.97 21.63 1.83
N GLU A 168 6.01 21.76 2.74
CA GLU A 168 6.22 21.46 4.16
C GLU A 168 6.51 19.98 4.40
N LEU A 169 5.79 19.08 3.73
CA LEU A 169 6.00 17.63 3.83
C LEU A 169 7.35 17.20 3.24
N LEU A 170 7.81 17.83 2.17
CA LEU A 170 9.15 17.60 1.61
C LEU A 170 10.25 18.07 2.56
N ASN A 171 10.05 19.19 3.26
CA ASN A 171 10.97 19.64 4.29
C ASN A 171 11.03 18.61 5.43
N TYR A 172 9.86 18.23 5.95
CA TYR A 172 9.73 17.24 7.02
C TYR A 172 10.40 15.90 6.72
N LEU A 173 10.17 15.37 5.52
CA LEU A 173 10.77 14.11 5.04
C LEU A 173 12.30 14.11 5.15
N ASN A 174 12.94 15.28 5.12
CA ASN A 174 14.39 15.42 5.18
C ASN A 174 14.93 15.78 6.56
N THR A 175 14.11 16.29 7.47
CA THR A 175 14.57 16.83 8.76
C THR A 175 14.18 16.00 9.97
N ASP A 176 13.10 15.22 9.89
CA ASP A 176 12.56 14.54 11.07
C ASP A 176 13.30 13.24 11.44
N ALA A 177 13.34 12.93 12.74
CA ALA A 177 14.00 11.74 13.26
C ALA A 177 13.12 10.47 13.18
N ASP A 178 11.79 10.60 13.21
CA ASP A 178 10.85 9.49 13.17
C ASP A 178 10.71 8.96 11.74
N TYR A 179 11.40 7.86 11.49
CA TYR A 179 11.40 7.20 10.19
C TYR A 179 10.03 6.61 9.81
N ILE A 180 9.16 6.29 10.77
CA ILE A 180 7.82 5.74 10.50
C ILE A 180 6.96 6.84 9.89
N VAL A 181 7.00 8.02 10.48
CA VAL A 181 6.23 9.16 10.00
C VAL A 181 6.79 9.66 8.67
N ARG A 182 8.12 9.74 8.52
CA ARG A 182 8.74 10.07 7.21
C ARG A 182 8.36 9.07 6.11
N SER A 183 8.28 7.79 6.42
CA SER A 183 7.79 6.75 5.49
C SER A 183 6.36 7.01 5.05
N LEU A 184 5.44 7.33 5.98
CA LEU A 184 4.08 7.74 5.66
C LEU A 184 4.06 8.98 4.75
N VAL A 185 4.87 9.99 5.06
CA VAL A 185 4.95 11.22 4.25
C VAL A 185 5.41 10.92 2.83
N LEU A 186 6.45 10.09 2.65
CA LEU A 186 6.93 9.69 1.33
C LEU A 186 5.85 9.00 0.50
N ASP A 187 5.14 8.03 1.10
CA ASP A 187 4.01 7.33 0.45
C ASP A 187 2.94 8.33 0.00
N ARG A 188 2.53 9.25 0.89
CA ARG A 188 1.50 10.26 0.56
C ARG A 188 1.94 11.24 -0.52
N LEU A 189 3.21 11.63 -0.54
CA LEU A 189 3.78 12.46 -1.60
C LEU A 189 3.79 11.71 -2.94
N ALA A 190 4.20 10.44 -2.96
CA ALA A 190 4.23 9.62 -4.17
C ALA A 190 2.83 9.40 -4.75
N VAL A 191 1.84 9.05 -3.93
CA VAL A 191 0.45 8.85 -4.36
C VAL A 191 -0.15 10.12 -4.95
N ASN A 192 0.14 11.28 -4.37
CA ASN A 192 -0.48 12.54 -4.78
C ASN A 192 0.22 13.22 -5.95
N PHE A 193 1.55 13.14 -6.03
CA PHE A 193 2.35 13.89 -6.99
C PHE A 193 3.03 13.03 -8.05
N GLY A 194 2.97 11.70 -7.92
CA GLY A 194 3.47 10.75 -8.90
C GLY A 194 4.92 11.02 -9.28
N THR A 195 5.16 11.16 -10.59
CA THR A 195 6.48 11.42 -11.14
C THR A 195 7.07 12.78 -10.79
N GLN A 196 6.30 13.74 -10.26
CA GLN A 196 6.85 15.04 -9.86
C GLN A 196 7.80 14.95 -8.65
N VAL A 197 7.71 13.87 -7.86
CA VAL A 197 8.58 13.63 -6.69
C VAL A 197 9.58 12.49 -6.96
N ILE A 198 9.81 12.11 -8.21
CA ILE A 198 10.68 10.99 -8.57
C ILE A 198 12.11 11.16 -8.02
N GLU A 199 12.69 12.36 -8.14
CA GLU A 199 14.04 12.64 -7.65
C GLU A 199 14.15 12.45 -6.13
N VAL A 200 13.08 12.80 -5.39
CA VAL A 200 13.01 12.62 -3.94
C VAL A 200 12.92 11.13 -3.61
N ILE A 201 12.09 10.37 -4.34
CA ILE A 201 11.98 8.92 -4.16
C ILE A 201 13.34 8.25 -4.44
N LEU A 202 14.01 8.61 -5.53
CA LEU A 202 15.32 8.06 -5.87
C LEU A 202 16.38 8.42 -4.82
N ASP A 203 16.41 9.65 -4.32
CA ASP A 203 17.28 10.03 -3.19
C ASP A 203 17.06 9.10 -2.00
N LYS A 204 15.80 8.81 -1.65
CA LYS A 204 15.49 7.87 -0.57
C LYS A 204 15.90 6.44 -0.89
N VAL A 205 15.79 5.96 -2.13
CA VAL A 205 16.29 4.61 -2.49
C VAL A 205 17.81 4.50 -2.28
N TYR A 206 18.57 5.52 -2.66
CA TYR A 206 20.03 5.43 -2.73
C TYR A 206 20.76 5.89 -1.45
N ASN A 207 20.25 6.92 -0.78
CA ASN A 207 20.99 7.63 0.27
C ASN A 207 20.43 7.44 1.68
N GLU A 208 19.19 6.94 1.82
CA GLU A 208 18.55 6.78 3.12
C GLU A 208 19.16 5.63 3.92
N GLN A 209 19.42 5.87 5.21
CA GLN A 209 20.01 4.89 6.11
C GLN A 209 18.96 3.92 6.63
N GLU A 210 17.75 4.43 6.88
CA GLU A 210 16.65 3.66 7.41
C GLU A 210 16.00 2.77 6.35
N TRP A 211 16.11 1.46 6.54
CA TRP A 211 15.66 0.48 5.55
C TRP A 211 14.14 0.56 5.29
N ILE A 212 13.35 0.98 6.27
CA ILE A 212 11.89 1.13 6.11
C ILE A 212 11.56 2.22 5.09
N LEU A 213 12.27 3.36 5.12
CA LEU A 213 12.08 4.39 4.10
C LEU A 213 12.56 3.94 2.73
N ARG A 214 13.70 3.23 2.64
CA ARG A 214 14.16 2.66 1.37
C ARG A 214 13.13 1.69 0.77
N SER A 215 12.56 0.81 1.59
CA SER A 215 11.47 -0.10 1.19
C SER A 215 10.26 0.69 0.66
N THR A 216 9.79 1.70 1.41
CA THR A 216 8.69 2.57 0.96
C THR A 216 9.02 3.30 -0.35
N ALA A 217 10.26 3.78 -0.51
CA ALA A 217 10.71 4.42 -1.74
C ALA A 217 10.68 3.47 -2.94
N LEU A 218 11.16 2.22 -2.77
CA LEU A 218 11.10 1.19 -3.81
C LEU A 218 9.65 0.86 -4.21
N LYS A 219 8.75 0.68 -3.25
CA LYS A 219 7.31 0.50 -3.52
C LYS A 219 6.71 1.70 -4.24
N SER A 220 7.12 2.90 -3.86
CA SER A 220 6.66 4.14 -4.51
C SER A 220 7.05 4.18 -5.98
N LEU A 221 8.24 3.70 -6.37
CA LEU A 221 8.64 3.61 -7.78
C LEU A 221 7.71 2.71 -8.60
N LEU A 222 7.27 1.58 -8.03
CA LEU A 222 6.31 0.68 -8.67
C LEU A 222 4.92 1.34 -8.77
N ASN A 223 4.44 1.95 -7.69
CA ASN A 223 3.13 2.60 -7.64
C ASN A 223 2.97 3.73 -8.66
N ILE A 224 4.04 4.49 -8.91
CA ILE A 224 4.03 5.58 -9.91
C ILE A 224 4.40 5.11 -11.32
N ASN A 225 4.55 3.79 -11.54
CA ASN A 225 4.99 3.19 -12.80
C ASN A 225 6.28 3.83 -13.35
N TYR A 226 7.28 4.03 -12.50
CA TYR A 226 8.55 4.59 -12.95
C TYR A 226 9.23 3.66 -13.95
N ILE A 227 9.51 4.18 -15.15
CA ILE A 227 9.98 3.39 -16.30
C ILE A 227 11.32 2.67 -16.04
N ASN A 228 12.19 3.23 -15.20
CA ASN A 228 13.49 2.63 -14.86
C ASN A 228 13.47 1.89 -13.52
N SER A 229 12.29 1.62 -12.94
CA SER A 229 12.17 0.90 -11.67
C SER A 229 12.89 -0.45 -11.70
N ARG A 230 12.74 -1.24 -12.77
CA ARG A 230 13.44 -2.52 -12.93
C ARG A 230 14.96 -2.38 -12.82
N SER A 231 15.56 -1.38 -13.48
CA SER A 231 17.00 -1.13 -13.40
C SER A 231 17.45 -0.75 -12.00
N VAL A 232 16.67 0.08 -11.30
CA VAL A 232 16.93 0.43 -9.89
C VAL A 232 16.89 -0.83 -9.02
N PHE A 233 15.92 -1.72 -9.23
CA PHE A 233 15.78 -2.96 -8.47
C PHE A 233 16.97 -3.91 -8.74
N TYR A 234 17.44 -4.02 -9.99
CA TYR A 234 18.63 -4.82 -10.31
C TYR A 234 19.91 -4.34 -9.63
N GLU A 235 20.11 -3.04 -9.54
CA GLU A 235 21.23 -2.42 -8.82
C GLU A 235 21.11 -2.68 -7.32
N ARG A 236 19.96 -2.34 -6.74
CA ARG A 236 19.73 -2.45 -5.29
C ARG A 236 19.67 -3.89 -4.79
N LEU A 237 19.31 -4.88 -5.61
CA LEU A 237 19.40 -6.30 -5.26
C LEU A 237 20.84 -6.68 -4.87
N GLN A 238 21.84 -6.10 -5.55
CA GLN A 238 23.24 -6.39 -5.29
C GLN A 238 23.80 -5.55 -4.14
N ASP A 239 23.41 -4.28 -4.07
CA ASP A 239 24.09 -3.28 -3.26
C ASP A 239 23.34 -2.86 -1.98
N ASP A 240 22.08 -3.27 -1.77
CA ASP A 240 21.38 -2.86 -0.54
C ASP A 240 21.98 -3.54 0.69
N PRO A 241 22.32 -2.80 1.75
CA PRO A 241 22.90 -3.39 2.95
C PRO A 241 21.89 -4.26 3.73
N HIS A 242 20.59 -3.98 3.61
CA HIS A 242 19.56 -4.64 4.40
C HIS A 242 18.99 -5.87 3.68
N ARG A 243 19.10 -7.03 4.32
CA ARG A 243 18.67 -8.32 3.74
C ARG A 243 17.18 -8.35 3.37
N ASP A 244 16.32 -7.72 4.18
CA ASP A 244 14.88 -7.76 3.97
C ASP A 244 14.48 -6.95 2.74
N ILE A 245 15.25 -5.89 2.41
CA ILE A 245 15.08 -5.14 1.15
C ILE A 245 15.51 -5.99 -0.04
N ARG A 246 16.64 -6.69 0.04
CA ARG A 246 17.09 -7.57 -1.06
C ARG A 246 16.08 -8.67 -1.35
N TRP A 247 15.50 -9.26 -0.31
CA TRP A 247 14.37 -10.18 -0.45
C TRP A 247 13.16 -9.54 -1.12
N GLU A 248 12.72 -8.38 -0.62
CA GLU A 248 11.58 -7.63 -1.18
C GLU A 248 11.79 -7.26 -2.65
N ILE A 249 13.00 -6.86 -3.03
CA ILE A 249 13.39 -6.58 -4.41
C ILE A 249 13.26 -7.85 -5.25
N SER A 250 13.81 -8.97 -4.80
CA SER A 250 13.69 -10.25 -5.53
C SER A 250 12.24 -10.66 -5.71
N ASP A 251 11.41 -10.53 -4.68
CA ASP A 251 9.98 -10.86 -4.78
C ASP A 251 9.27 -9.92 -5.76
N SER A 252 9.57 -8.62 -5.69
CA SER A 252 8.98 -7.62 -6.57
C SER A 252 9.39 -7.81 -8.03
N LEU A 253 10.64 -8.20 -8.28
CA LEU A 253 11.12 -8.50 -9.63
C LEU A 253 10.32 -9.64 -10.27
N LEU A 254 9.97 -10.68 -9.51
CA LEU A 254 9.14 -11.78 -9.99
C LEU A 254 7.66 -11.40 -10.10
N CYS A 255 7.11 -10.70 -9.10
CA CYS A 255 5.68 -10.44 -9.00
C CYS A 255 5.20 -9.30 -9.91
N TYR A 256 6.01 -8.25 -10.12
CA TYR A 256 5.61 -7.07 -10.91
C TYR A 256 6.11 -7.10 -12.36
N PHE A 257 7.30 -7.66 -12.60
CA PHE A 257 7.87 -7.74 -13.94
C PHE A 257 7.79 -9.17 -14.47
N GLY A 258 8.46 -10.10 -13.79
CA GLY A 258 8.37 -11.53 -14.03
C GLY A 258 8.74 -11.96 -15.44
N GLU A 259 9.71 -11.29 -16.08
CA GLU A 259 10.28 -11.67 -17.38
C GLU A 259 11.46 -12.64 -17.22
N PRO A 260 11.92 -13.31 -18.29
CA PRO A 260 13.07 -14.23 -18.22
C PRO A 260 14.32 -13.60 -17.57
N GLN A 261 14.67 -12.38 -17.98
CA GLN A 261 15.77 -11.63 -17.37
C GLN A 261 15.61 -11.39 -15.86
N ASP A 262 14.39 -11.20 -15.35
CA ASP A 262 14.14 -10.97 -13.92
C ASP A 262 14.42 -12.23 -13.11
N LEU A 263 13.89 -13.37 -13.58
CA LEU A 263 14.17 -14.67 -12.96
C LEU A 263 15.66 -14.99 -13.06
N LYS A 264 16.29 -14.76 -14.21
CA LYS A 264 17.73 -14.99 -14.42
C LYS A 264 18.57 -14.19 -13.44
N LYS A 265 18.25 -12.90 -13.27
CA LYS A 265 18.94 -12.01 -12.32
C LYS A 265 18.90 -12.55 -10.89
N ILE A 266 17.75 -13.09 -10.47
CA ILE A 266 17.58 -13.68 -9.13
C ILE A 266 18.35 -14.99 -9.01
N LEU A 267 18.26 -15.86 -10.02
CA LEU A 267 18.97 -17.15 -10.04
C LEU A 267 20.49 -16.98 -10.00
N ASP A 268 21.02 -15.93 -10.61
CA ASP A 268 22.44 -15.57 -10.55
C ASP A 268 22.84 -14.96 -9.21
N TYR A 269 21.92 -14.24 -8.57
CA TYR A 269 22.17 -13.54 -7.33
C TYR A 269 22.12 -14.45 -6.09
N TYR A 270 21.00 -15.18 -5.90
CA TYR A 270 20.71 -15.84 -4.63
C TYR A 270 21.81 -16.81 -4.15
N PRO A 271 22.58 -17.54 -5.01
CA PRO A 271 23.67 -18.39 -4.53
C PRO A 271 24.71 -17.63 -3.69
N ASN A 272 24.87 -16.33 -3.96
CA ASN A 272 25.79 -15.42 -3.30
C ASN A 272 25.14 -14.54 -2.21
N GLU A 273 23.83 -14.64 -1.98
CA GLU A 273 23.13 -13.86 -0.93
C GLU A 273 23.74 -14.18 0.45
N PRO A 274 24.30 -13.18 1.17
CA PRO A 274 25.01 -13.43 2.42
C PRO A 274 24.13 -13.98 3.55
N ASP A 275 22.84 -13.65 3.58
CA ASP A 275 21.92 -14.15 4.59
C ASP A 275 21.31 -15.52 4.18
N PRO A 276 21.53 -16.59 4.95
CA PRO A 276 21.08 -17.93 4.58
C PRO A 276 19.56 -18.12 4.64
N ILE A 277 18.84 -17.28 5.39
CA ILE A 277 17.38 -17.31 5.46
C ILE A 277 16.82 -16.67 4.19
N VAL A 278 17.28 -15.48 3.84
CA VAL A 278 16.87 -14.79 2.60
C VAL A 278 17.21 -15.62 1.37
N ARG A 279 18.40 -16.23 1.35
CA ARG A 279 18.80 -17.17 0.29
C ARG A 279 17.79 -18.29 0.08
N LYS A 280 17.34 -18.93 1.16
CA LYS A 280 16.33 -20.02 1.10
C LYS A 280 14.98 -19.50 0.61
N TYR A 281 14.58 -18.31 1.03
CA TYR A 281 13.34 -17.70 0.55
C TYR A 281 13.43 -17.38 -0.95
N MET A 282 14.50 -16.75 -1.42
CA MET A 282 14.71 -16.48 -2.84
C MET A 282 14.73 -17.77 -3.67
N GLN A 283 15.40 -18.83 -3.17
CA GLN A 283 15.40 -20.14 -3.82
C GLN A 283 13.98 -20.71 -3.89
N HIS A 284 13.22 -20.65 -2.79
CA HIS A 284 11.85 -21.13 -2.76
C HIS A 284 10.96 -20.34 -3.73
N SER A 285 10.98 -19.01 -3.67
CA SER A 285 10.22 -18.13 -4.57
C SER A 285 10.55 -18.41 -6.03
N SER A 286 11.84 -18.55 -6.37
CA SER A 286 12.28 -18.87 -7.74
C SER A 286 11.77 -20.24 -8.18
N ASN A 287 11.75 -21.24 -7.29
CA ASN A 287 11.28 -22.59 -7.62
C ASN A 287 9.77 -22.61 -7.89
N VAL A 288 8.97 -21.93 -7.07
CA VAL A 288 7.49 -21.91 -7.19
C VAL A 288 6.97 -20.79 -8.08
N PHE A 289 7.85 -19.96 -8.63
CA PHE A 289 7.51 -18.84 -9.50
C PHE A 289 6.71 -19.30 -10.73
N ILE A 290 5.65 -18.55 -11.01
CA ILE A 290 4.84 -18.61 -12.23
C ILE A 290 4.85 -17.19 -12.81
N PRO A 291 5.22 -16.99 -14.08
CA PRO A 291 5.21 -15.67 -14.71
C PRO A 291 3.86 -14.99 -14.56
N PRO A 292 3.80 -13.69 -14.20
CA PRO A 292 2.54 -12.99 -14.04
C PRO A 292 1.78 -12.94 -15.37
N LYS A 293 0.47 -13.21 -15.33
CA LYS A 293 -0.39 -13.08 -16.51
C LYS A 293 -0.44 -11.61 -16.96
N PRO A 294 -0.11 -11.29 -18.23
CA PRO A 294 -0.21 -9.92 -18.71
C PRO A 294 -1.65 -9.40 -18.64
N VAL A 295 -1.83 -8.20 -18.08
CA VAL A 295 -3.15 -7.56 -17.93
C VAL A 295 -3.39 -6.64 -19.12
N ASN A 296 -4.51 -6.83 -19.82
CA ASN A 296 -4.95 -6.00 -20.95
C ASN A 296 -3.95 -5.89 -22.12
N GLN A 297 -3.01 -6.83 -22.25
CA GLN A 297 -2.05 -6.81 -23.35
C GLN A 297 -2.72 -7.29 -24.66
N PRO A 298 -2.46 -6.66 -25.81
CA PRO A 298 -2.90 -7.15 -27.12
C PRO A 298 -2.29 -8.52 -27.44
N LEU A 299 -3.07 -9.38 -28.11
CA LEU A 299 -2.67 -10.76 -28.45
C LEU A 299 -1.36 -10.81 -29.27
N ASP A 300 -1.22 -9.93 -30.26
CA ASP A 300 0.02 -9.81 -31.04
C ASP A 300 1.23 -9.46 -30.17
N SER A 301 1.08 -8.52 -29.23
CA SER A 301 2.17 -8.17 -28.32
C SER A 301 2.53 -9.32 -27.38
N MET A 302 1.56 -10.14 -26.95
CA MET A 302 1.84 -11.33 -26.14
C MET A 302 2.66 -12.37 -26.92
N ILE A 303 2.32 -12.61 -28.19
CA ILE A 303 3.06 -13.55 -29.06
C ILE A 303 4.46 -13.03 -29.37
N ASN A 304 4.58 -11.75 -29.73
CA ASN A 304 5.89 -11.13 -29.99
C ASN A 304 6.78 -11.13 -28.73
N ASN A 305 6.19 -10.92 -27.55
CA ASN A 305 6.92 -11.06 -26.28
C ASN A 305 7.38 -12.50 -26.07
N LEU A 306 6.55 -13.51 -26.32
CA LEU A 306 6.96 -14.91 -26.16
C LEU A 306 8.06 -15.33 -27.16
N ILE A 307 8.04 -14.79 -28.39
CA ILE A 307 9.15 -14.94 -29.35
C ILE A 307 10.43 -14.33 -28.77
N SER A 308 10.37 -13.10 -28.27
CA SER A 308 11.52 -12.43 -27.63
C SER A 308 12.01 -13.20 -26.40
N TYR A 309 11.09 -13.73 -25.59
CA TYR A 309 11.46 -14.54 -24.44
C TYR A 309 12.15 -15.81 -24.90
N THR A 310 11.66 -16.50 -25.93
CA THR A 310 12.29 -17.72 -26.48
C THR A 310 13.76 -17.50 -26.86
N GLU A 311 14.07 -16.34 -27.44
CA GLU A 311 15.46 -15.90 -27.68
C GLU A 311 16.26 -15.78 -26.38
N GLU A 312 15.72 -15.11 -25.36
CA GLU A 312 16.36 -15.02 -24.04
C GLU A 312 16.56 -16.39 -23.38
N LEU A 313 15.55 -17.29 -23.45
CA LEU A 313 15.65 -18.64 -22.89
C LEU A 313 16.79 -19.41 -23.54
N TYR A 314 16.98 -19.28 -24.85
CA TYR A 314 18.11 -19.89 -25.56
C TYR A 314 19.45 -19.27 -25.15
N GLN A 315 19.53 -17.94 -25.06
CA GLN A 315 20.75 -17.24 -24.61
C GLN A 315 21.15 -17.60 -23.18
N TYR A 316 20.18 -17.89 -22.30
CA TYR A 316 20.42 -18.34 -20.93
C TYR A 316 20.68 -19.86 -20.82
N ALA A 317 20.69 -20.58 -21.95
CA ALA A 317 20.78 -22.04 -22.01
C ALA A 317 19.64 -22.77 -21.25
N TRP A 318 18.47 -22.13 -21.17
CA TRP A 318 17.23 -22.76 -20.70
C TRP A 318 16.50 -23.51 -21.81
N ILE A 319 16.81 -23.20 -23.06
CA ILE A 319 16.63 -24.08 -24.22
C ILE A 319 18.03 -24.57 -24.60
N THR A 320 18.22 -25.89 -24.70
CA THR A 320 19.58 -26.47 -24.72
C THR A 320 20.18 -26.59 -26.11
N ASP A 321 19.37 -26.52 -27.17
CA ASP A 321 19.80 -26.72 -28.55
C ASP A 321 19.04 -25.82 -29.56
N ASP A 322 19.65 -25.66 -30.74
CA ASP A 322 19.18 -24.78 -31.82
C ASP A 322 17.92 -25.30 -32.53
N GLU A 323 17.73 -26.63 -32.57
CA GLU A 323 16.55 -27.25 -33.20
C GLU A 323 15.31 -26.99 -32.36
N THR A 324 15.41 -27.17 -31.04
CA THR A 324 14.36 -26.85 -30.08
C THR A 324 14.02 -25.35 -30.07
N TYR A 325 15.03 -24.48 -30.11
CA TYR A 325 14.82 -23.03 -30.22
C TYR A 325 14.07 -22.66 -31.51
N SER A 326 14.56 -23.13 -32.66
CA SER A 326 13.98 -22.86 -33.97
C SER A 326 12.54 -23.35 -34.07
N TYR A 327 12.26 -24.54 -33.51
CA TYR A 327 10.90 -25.09 -33.45
C TYR A 327 9.92 -24.10 -32.80
N TYR A 328 10.24 -23.56 -31.63
CA TYR A 328 9.31 -22.68 -30.92
C TYR A 328 9.13 -21.35 -31.64
N VAL A 329 10.20 -20.75 -32.14
CA VAL A 329 10.13 -19.49 -32.89
C VAL A 329 9.26 -19.64 -34.13
N ASP A 330 9.48 -20.68 -34.94
CA ASP A 330 8.70 -20.95 -36.16
C ASP A 330 7.21 -21.15 -35.83
N ARG A 331 6.89 -21.90 -34.78
CA ARG A 331 5.48 -22.14 -34.39
C ARG A 331 4.79 -20.90 -33.85
N LEU A 332 5.50 -20.04 -33.13
CA LEU A 332 4.96 -18.77 -32.66
C LEU A 332 4.75 -17.78 -33.81
N VAL A 333 5.60 -17.81 -34.83
CA VAL A 333 5.40 -17.04 -36.07
C VAL A 333 4.16 -17.55 -36.83
N ASP A 334 4.03 -18.86 -37.02
CA ASP A 334 2.84 -19.47 -37.64
C ASP A 334 1.55 -19.11 -36.89
N LEU A 335 1.60 -19.13 -35.55
CA LEU A 335 0.48 -18.75 -34.70
C LEU A 335 0.06 -17.30 -34.94
N ARG A 336 1.02 -16.37 -34.95
CA ARG A 336 0.77 -14.95 -35.22
C ARG A 336 0.15 -14.75 -36.59
N GLU A 337 0.68 -15.41 -37.62
CA GLU A 337 0.16 -15.35 -38.99
C GLU A 337 -1.27 -15.89 -39.09
N SER A 338 -1.56 -17.00 -38.39
CA SER A 338 -2.90 -17.61 -38.36
C SER A 338 -3.92 -16.67 -37.72
N ILE A 339 -3.56 -16.02 -36.60
CA ILE A 339 -4.40 -15.01 -35.93
C ILE A 339 -4.66 -13.82 -36.84
N TYR A 340 -3.65 -13.33 -37.58
CA TYR A 340 -3.83 -12.24 -38.54
C TYR A 340 -4.68 -12.62 -39.75
N ALA A 341 -4.63 -13.87 -40.17
CA ALA A 341 -5.51 -14.40 -41.21
C ALA A 341 -6.96 -14.62 -40.73
N GLY A 342 -7.21 -14.58 -39.43
CA GLY A 342 -8.50 -14.93 -38.83
C GLY A 342 -8.78 -16.43 -38.82
N ASP A 343 -7.74 -17.27 -38.92
CA ASP A 343 -7.83 -18.73 -38.90
C ASP A 343 -7.71 -19.25 -37.46
N LEU A 344 -8.83 -19.18 -36.73
CA LEU A 344 -8.89 -19.58 -35.32
C LEU A 344 -8.61 -21.09 -35.14
N GLU A 345 -9.10 -21.95 -36.04
CA GLU A 345 -8.90 -23.39 -35.98
C GLU A 345 -7.41 -23.74 -36.07
N MET A 346 -6.69 -23.15 -37.03
CA MET A 346 -5.24 -23.33 -37.15
C MET A 346 -4.50 -22.78 -35.93
N ALA A 347 -4.87 -21.58 -35.45
CA ALA A 347 -4.25 -20.99 -34.26
C ALA A 347 -4.41 -21.89 -33.02
N CYS A 348 -5.61 -22.42 -32.81
CA CYS A 348 -5.92 -23.39 -31.75
C CYS A 348 -5.11 -24.69 -31.89
N SER A 349 -5.03 -25.27 -33.11
CA SER A 349 -4.21 -26.47 -33.36
C SER A 349 -2.73 -26.22 -33.07
N ILE A 350 -2.18 -25.07 -33.47
CA ILE A 350 -0.78 -24.72 -33.19
C ILE A 350 -0.51 -24.68 -31.67
N ILE A 351 -1.40 -24.09 -30.89
CA ILE A 351 -1.26 -24.03 -29.42
C ILE A 351 -1.44 -25.41 -28.79
N ASN A 352 -2.60 -26.04 -29.00
CA ASN A 352 -3.05 -27.20 -28.22
C ASN A 352 -2.44 -28.52 -28.68
N GLU A 353 -2.12 -28.65 -29.97
CA GLU A 353 -1.62 -29.91 -30.53
C GLU A 353 -0.11 -29.88 -30.81
N ARG A 354 0.50 -28.69 -30.88
CA ARG A 354 1.92 -28.54 -31.21
C ARG A 354 2.71 -27.94 -30.05
N ILE A 355 2.50 -26.67 -29.72
CA ILE A 355 3.35 -25.96 -28.76
C ILE A 355 3.22 -26.57 -27.36
N LEU A 356 2.02 -26.64 -26.78
CA LEU A 356 1.86 -27.11 -25.39
C LEU A 356 2.33 -28.57 -25.19
N PRO A 357 1.95 -29.54 -26.05
CA PRO A 357 2.48 -30.90 -25.92
C PRO A 357 4.00 -30.98 -26.08
N GLN A 358 4.58 -30.19 -27.00
CA GLN A 358 6.03 -30.17 -27.21
C GLN A 358 6.77 -29.59 -26.01
N VAL A 359 6.22 -28.57 -25.34
CA VAL A 359 6.80 -28.01 -24.11
C VAL A 359 6.90 -29.07 -23.01
N GLU A 360 5.84 -29.87 -22.82
CA GLU A 360 5.84 -30.97 -21.84
C GLU A 360 6.84 -32.07 -22.22
N GLN A 361 6.91 -32.44 -23.51
CA GLN A 361 7.87 -33.43 -24.00
C GLN A 361 9.33 -32.94 -23.83
N ASN A 362 9.62 -31.72 -24.23
CA ASN A 362 10.96 -31.15 -24.17
C ASN A 362 11.45 -30.98 -22.72
N LEU A 363 10.55 -30.75 -21.76
CA LEU A 363 10.91 -30.77 -20.35
C LEU A 363 11.31 -32.19 -19.89
N GLN A 364 10.60 -33.22 -20.33
CA GLN A 364 10.91 -34.63 -19.99
C GLN A 364 12.21 -35.12 -20.63
N GLU A 365 12.49 -34.64 -21.84
CA GLU A 365 13.71 -34.97 -22.60
C GLU A 365 14.92 -34.10 -22.20
N GLU A 366 14.76 -33.20 -21.21
CA GLU A 366 15.79 -32.25 -20.74
C GLU A 366 16.30 -31.31 -21.86
N LEU A 367 15.48 -31.07 -22.89
CA LEU A 367 15.74 -30.11 -23.97
C LEU A 367 15.41 -28.67 -23.55
N ILE A 368 14.57 -28.52 -22.52
CA ILE A 368 14.35 -27.26 -21.81
C ILE A 368 14.48 -27.46 -20.30
N THR A 369 14.94 -26.43 -19.59
CA THR A 369 15.00 -26.43 -18.13
C THR A 369 13.63 -26.11 -17.52
N ILE A 370 13.50 -26.26 -16.19
CA ILE A 370 12.28 -25.88 -15.47
C ILE A 370 12.00 -24.37 -15.62
N GLU A 371 13.03 -23.54 -15.68
CA GLU A 371 12.92 -22.11 -15.93
C GLU A 371 12.38 -21.83 -17.33
N GLY A 372 12.96 -22.48 -18.36
CA GLY A 372 12.47 -22.36 -19.74
C GLY A 372 11.02 -22.80 -19.89
N TYR A 373 10.67 -23.92 -19.25
CA TYR A 373 9.31 -24.45 -19.19
C TYR A 373 8.31 -23.42 -18.64
N LYS A 374 8.62 -22.73 -17.54
CA LYS A 374 7.71 -21.73 -16.95
C LYS A 374 7.28 -20.68 -17.97
N PHE A 375 8.22 -20.14 -18.74
CA PHE A 375 7.87 -19.11 -19.71
C PHE A 375 7.13 -19.67 -20.91
N LEU A 376 7.62 -20.77 -21.51
CA LEU A 376 6.98 -21.37 -22.69
C LEU A 376 5.57 -21.87 -22.38
N HIS A 377 5.38 -22.59 -21.27
CA HIS A 377 4.09 -23.14 -20.89
C HIS A 377 3.10 -22.02 -20.52
N TYR A 378 3.40 -21.21 -19.50
CA TYR A 378 2.41 -20.28 -18.95
C TYR A 378 2.07 -19.15 -19.93
N HIS A 379 3.03 -18.59 -20.68
CA HIS A 379 2.68 -17.58 -21.68
C HIS A 379 1.89 -18.15 -22.85
N THR A 380 2.14 -19.39 -23.27
CA THR A 380 1.31 -20.05 -24.29
C THR A 380 -0.13 -20.24 -23.78
N VAL A 381 -0.30 -20.65 -22.52
CA VAL A 381 -1.62 -20.71 -21.87
C VAL A 381 -2.29 -19.34 -21.86
N TYR A 382 -1.57 -18.27 -21.47
CA TYR A 382 -2.15 -16.92 -21.45
C TYR A 382 -2.54 -16.41 -22.84
N ILE A 383 -1.75 -16.73 -23.87
CA ILE A 383 -2.08 -16.43 -25.27
C ILE A 383 -3.37 -17.17 -25.67
N SER A 384 -3.48 -18.46 -25.33
CA SER A 384 -4.69 -19.27 -25.58
C SER A 384 -5.92 -18.66 -24.93
N GLU A 385 -5.86 -18.38 -23.62
CA GLU A 385 -6.98 -17.80 -22.87
C GLU A 385 -7.40 -16.43 -23.45
N ARG A 386 -6.43 -15.60 -23.85
CA ARG A 386 -6.70 -14.28 -24.45
C ARG A 386 -7.28 -14.40 -25.85
N MET A 387 -6.82 -15.38 -26.63
CA MET A 387 -7.36 -15.69 -27.94
C MET A 387 -8.82 -16.13 -27.82
N GLU A 388 -9.14 -17.03 -26.88
CA GLU A 388 -10.50 -17.50 -26.65
C GLU A 388 -11.44 -16.38 -26.20
N GLU A 389 -10.96 -15.48 -25.34
CA GLU A 389 -11.72 -14.31 -24.89
C GLU A 389 -12.08 -13.37 -26.06
N LEU A 390 -11.17 -13.20 -27.02
CA LEU A 390 -11.32 -12.24 -28.11
C LEU A 390 -12.01 -12.82 -29.36
N LEU A 391 -11.75 -14.09 -29.67
CA LEU A 391 -12.10 -14.70 -30.95
C LEU A 391 -13.13 -15.85 -30.81
N GLY A 392 -13.36 -16.36 -29.60
CA GLY A 392 -14.22 -17.51 -29.33
C GLY A 392 -13.42 -18.77 -28.95
N PRO A 393 -14.08 -19.80 -28.38
CA PRO A 393 -13.41 -20.98 -27.85
C PRO A 393 -12.70 -21.80 -28.93
N CYS A 394 -11.63 -22.49 -28.56
CA CYS A 394 -11.06 -23.56 -29.37
C CYS A 394 -11.99 -24.79 -29.30
N GLU A 395 -12.54 -25.22 -30.45
CA GLU A 395 -13.41 -26.40 -30.56
C GLU A 395 -12.63 -27.71 -30.76
#